data_AF-A0A0M8XZN1-F1
#
_entry.id   AF-A0A0M8XZN1-F1
#
_cell.length_a   1.000
_cell.length_b   1.000
_cell.length_c   1.000
_cell.angle_alpha   90.00
_cell.angle_beta   90.00
_cell.angle_gamma   90.00
#
_symmetry.space_group_name_H-M   'P 1'
#
loop_
_entity.id
_entity.type
_entity.pdbx_description
1 polymer ?
#
loop_
_entity_poly.entity_id
_entity_poly.type
_entity_poly.pdbx_seq_one_letter_code
_entity_poly.pdbx_strand_id
1 'polypeptide(L)'
;MSEAFSPIPELNLLKEFSDRIGPVYYSKGFELREYDSDAGLHTWSEHPEFPSRFIPFAQANGSGSAYALWRCDDRTDLATLPVALVGDEGDLYVIARNLVELFQLLALDSDPFADFGFLAAGDDEEHSDGHHEFLTWLHQNFRLEPPEDPHALWAGRKKDDDRFRAWASRFVELDDR
;
A
#
# COMPACT_ATOMS: atom_id res chain seq x y z
N MET A 1 -1.99 22.05 -18.84
CA MET A 1 -2.64 20.79 -18.41
C MET A 1 -1.64 20.16 -17.47
N SER A 2 -1.96 20.05 -16.18
CA SER A 2 -1.11 19.26 -15.28
C SER A 2 -1.11 17.83 -15.81
N GLU A 3 0.07 17.25 -16.02
CA GLU A 3 0.17 15.81 -16.27
C GLU A 3 -0.42 15.09 -15.07
N ALA A 4 -1.20 14.04 -15.32
CA ALA A 4 -1.78 13.23 -14.24
C ALA A 4 -0.64 12.59 -13.44
N PHE A 5 -0.82 12.48 -12.12
CA PHE A 5 0.18 11.88 -11.23
C PHE A 5 0.51 10.43 -11.61
N SER A 6 -0.49 9.67 -12.06
CA SER A 6 -0.34 8.29 -12.51
C SER A 6 -1.37 7.95 -13.59
N PRO A 7 -1.23 6.83 -14.33
CA PRO A 7 -2.29 6.31 -15.18
C PRO A 7 -3.48 5.72 -14.41
N ILE A 8 -3.43 5.69 -13.06
CA ILE A 8 -4.42 5.06 -12.19
C ILE A 8 -5.35 6.14 -11.63
N PRO A 9 -6.65 6.16 -12.01
CA PRO A 9 -7.60 7.16 -11.54
C PRO A 9 -7.66 7.30 -10.02
N GLU A 10 -7.63 6.18 -9.30
CA GLU A 10 -7.71 6.12 -7.84
C GLU A 10 -6.52 6.80 -7.15
N LEU A 11 -5.29 6.64 -7.68
CA LEU A 11 -4.11 7.34 -7.19
C LEU A 11 -4.16 8.84 -7.50
N ASN A 12 -4.74 9.23 -8.64
CA ASN A 12 -4.93 10.64 -8.96
C ASN A 12 -5.92 11.30 -7.99
N LEU A 13 -7.02 10.62 -7.64
CA LEU A 13 -7.96 11.07 -6.61
C LEU A 13 -7.29 11.22 -5.24
N LEU A 14 -6.43 10.26 -4.87
CA LEU A 14 -5.68 10.34 -3.61
C LEU A 14 -4.65 11.47 -3.61
N LYS A 15 -4.00 11.73 -4.76
CA LYS A 15 -3.06 12.84 -4.92
C LYS A 15 -3.77 14.18 -4.80
N GLU A 16 -4.90 14.36 -5.46
CA GLU A 16 -5.74 15.56 -5.34
C GLU A 16 -6.21 15.78 -3.89
N PHE A 17 -6.58 14.70 -3.20
CA PHE A 17 -6.90 14.75 -1.77
C PHE A 17 -5.71 15.22 -0.92
N SER A 18 -4.55 14.59 -1.10
CA SER A 18 -3.33 14.90 -0.34
C SER A 18 -2.89 16.35 -0.57
N ASP A 19 -2.94 16.83 -1.81
CA ASP A 19 -2.60 18.22 -2.14
C ASP A 19 -3.55 19.24 -1.51
N ARG A 20 -4.83 18.87 -1.36
CA ARG A 20 -5.86 19.74 -0.79
C ARG A 20 -5.71 19.91 0.71
N ILE A 21 -5.38 18.85 1.45
CA ILE A 21 -5.22 18.91 2.91
C ILE A 21 -3.86 19.46 3.33
N GLY A 22 -2.87 19.45 2.42
CA GLY A 22 -1.53 19.99 2.66
C GLY A 22 -0.57 18.98 3.28
N PRO A 23 0.56 19.43 3.85
CA PRO A 23 1.63 18.56 4.33
C PRO A 23 1.32 17.96 5.71
N VAL A 24 0.20 17.22 5.80
CA VAL A 24 -0.24 16.51 7.00
C VAL A 24 -0.42 15.03 6.69
N TYR A 25 -0.16 14.18 7.68
CA TYR A 25 -0.49 12.76 7.58
C TYR A 25 -2.00 12.56 7.76
N TYR A 26 -2.53 11.57 7.04
CA TYR A 26 -3.92 11.12 7.17
C TYR A 26 -4.03 9.62 7.44
N SER A 27 -2.92 8.91 7.30
CA SER A 27 -2.68 7.58 7.82
C SER A 27 -1.23 7.55 8.30
N LYS A 28 -0.99 7.00 9.48
CA LYS A 28 0.33 6.89 10.09
C LYS A 28 1.30 6.19 9.14
N GLY A 29 2.48 6.79 8.97
CA GLY A 29 3.54 6.27 8.12
C GLY A 29 3.29 6.36 6.61
N PHE A 30 2.07 6.68 6.17
CA PHE A 30 1.71 6.74 4.76
C PHE A 30 2.03 8.11 4.17
N GLU A 31 2.77 8.11 3.06
CA GLU A 31 2.95 9.31 2.24
C GLU A 31 3.01 8.92 0.75
N LEU A 32 2.25 9.62 -0.11
CA LEU A 32 2.43 9.44 -1.55
C LEU A 32 3.84 9.86 -1.97
N ARG A 33 4.48 9.01 -2.78
CA ARG A 33 5.78 9.28 -3.40
C ARG A 33 5.60 9.41 -4.91
N GLU A 34 6.67 9.75 -5.62
CA GLU A 34 6.62 9.80 -7.08
C GLU A 34 6.18 8.44 -7.64
N TYR A 35 5.29 8.45 -8.63
CA TYR A 35 4.76 7.21 -9.21
C TYR A 35 5.86 6.50 -10.01
N ASP A 36 5.99 5.19 -9.79
CA ASP A 36 6.99 4.31 -10.42
C ASP A 36 8.45 4.75 -10.15
N SER A 37 8.68 5.39 -9.00
CA SER A 37 10.04 5.76 -8.55
C SER A 37 10.75 4.60 -7.85
N ASP A 38 12.08 4.70 -7.68
CA ASP A 38 12.84 3.68 -6.96
C ASP A 38 12.36 3.55 -5.49
N ALA A 39 12.10 2.31 -5.09
CA ALA A 39 11.70 1.90 -3.75
C ALA A 39 12.74 0.99 -3.08
N GLY A 40 14.00 1.06 -3.53
CA GLY A 40 15.07 0.21 -3.01
C GLY A 40 14.98 -1.24 -3.50
N LEU A 41 14.17 -1.55 -4.51
CA LEU A 41 13.98 -2.92 -5.00
C LEU A 41 15.27 -3.56 -5.54
N HIS A 42 16.25 -2.75 -5.91
CA HIS A 42 17.57 -3.20 -6.34
C HIS A 42 18.40 -3.81 -5.20
N THR A 43 18.08 -3.53 -3.93
CA THR A 43 18.76 -4.14 -2.76
C THR A 43 18.27 -5.56 -2.49
N TRP A 44 17.10 -5.91 -3.03
CA TRP A 44 16.47 -7.22 -2.87
C TRP A 44 16.98 -8.24 -3.89
N SER A 45 17.11 -7.84 -5.15
CA SER A 45 17.61 -8.73 -6.21
C SER A 45 18.28 -7.95 -7.34
N GLU A 46 19.41 -8.47 -7.82
CA GLU A 46 20.06 -7.98 -9.04
C GLU A 46 19.34 -8.44 -10.33
N HIS A 47 18.41 -9.40 -10.23
CA HIS A 47 17.74 -9.95 -11.40
C HIS A 47 16.70 -8.96 -11.92
N PRO A 48 16.82 -8.45 -13.17
CA PRO A 48 16.01 -7.32 -13.66
C PRO A 48 14.50 -7.60 -13.73
N GLU A 49 14.11 -8.88 -13.83
CA GLU A 49 12.69 -9.27 -13.78
C GLU A 49 12.03 -8.89 -12.44
N PHE A 50 12.76 -8.95 -11.33
CA PHE A 50 12.20 -8.68 -10.01
C PHE A 50 11.72 -7.22 -9.86
N PRO A 51 12.58 -6.18 -9.97
CA PRO A 51 12.13 -4.80 -9.85
C PRO A 51 11.14 -4.41 -10.96
N SER A 52 11.24 -4.98 -12.16
CA SER A 52 10.32 -4.67 -13.27
C SER A 52 8.85 -5.04 -13.03
N ARG A 53 8.59 -5.88 -12.02
CA ARG A 53 7.26 -6.36 -11.65
C ARG A 53 6.60 -5.52 -10.55
N PHE A 54 7.26 -4.48 -10.07
CA PHE A 54 6.71 -3.56 -9.09
C PHE A 54 6.45 -2.18 -9.71
N ILE A 55 5.45 -1.50 -9.20
CA ILE A 55 5.16 -0.10 -9.50
C ILE A 55 5.03 0.63 -8.16
N PRO A 56 6.12 1.19 -7.62
CA PRO A 56 6.06 1.93 -6.37
C PRO A 56 5.21 3.20 -6.47
N PHE A 57 4.55 3.58 -5.38
CA PHE A 57 3.71 4.80 -5.38
C PHE A 57 3.60 5.51 -4.03
N ALA A 58 4.01 4.87 -2.93
CA ALA A 58 3.91 5.46 -1.60
C ALA A 58 4.96 4.90 -0.64
N GLN A 59 5.27 5.67 0.40
CA GLN A 59 5.96 5.23 1.60
C GLN A 59 4.96 4.57 2.55
N ALA A 60 5.40 3.51 3.23
CA ALA A 60 4.56 2.67 4.07
C ALA A 60 4.77 2.87 5.58
N ASN A 61 5.93 3.37 5.99
CA ASN A 61 6.25 3.66 7.39
C ASN A 61 7.29 4.79 7.49
N GLY A 62 7.65 5.22 8.70
CA GLY A 62 8.66 6.26 8.91
C GLY A 62 10.12 5.87 8.65
N SER A 63 10.43 4.59 8.42
CA SER A 63 11.81 4.08 8.36
C SER A 63 12.33 3.82 6.94
N GLY A 64 11.43 3.66 5.96
CA GLY A 64 11.81 3.54 4.55
C GLY A 64 11.08 2.45 3.77
N SER A 65 10.14 1.74 4.40
CA SER A 65 9.28 0.80 3.69
C SER A 65 8.41 1.51 2.65
N ALA A 66 8.06 0.81 1.58
CA ALA A 66 7.28 1.34 0.47
C ALA A 66 6.08 0.45 0.11
N TYR A 67 5.04 1.07 -0.44
CA TYR A 67 3.96 0.38 -1.14
C TYR A 67 4.22 0.39 -2.65
N ALA A 68 4.03 -0.77 -3.25
CA ALA A 68 4.13 -0.94 -4.70
C ALA A 68 3.02 -1.85 -5.22
N LEU A 69 2.50 -1.57 -6.42
CA LEU A 69 1.62 -2.51 -7.11
C LEU A 69 2.47 -3.64 -7.68
N TRP A 70 2.07 -4.89 -7.45
CA TRP A 70 2.73 -6.05 -8.02
C TRP A 70 2.05 -6.45 -9.34
N ARG A 71 2.75 -6.28 -10.47
CA ARG A 71 2.32 -6.72 -11.82
C ARG A 71 2.40 -8.24 -11.97
N CYS A 72 1.52 -8.94 -11.26
CA CYS A 72 1.43 -10.39 -11.27
C CYS A 72 0.98 -11.00 -12.62
N ASP A 73 0.32 -10.21 -13.46
CA ASP A 73 -0.18 -10.58 -14.78
C ASP A 73 -0.28 -9.33 -15.67
N ASP A 74 -0.79 -9.49 -16.90
CA ASP A 74 -0.82 -8.45 -17.94
C ASP A 74 -2.12 -7.65 -17.97
N ARG A 75 -2.90 -7.63 -16.87
CA ARG A 75 -4.13 -6.84 -16.83
C ARG A 75 -3.85 -5.35 -17.03
N THR A 76 -4.75 -4.69 -17.75
CA THR A 76 -4.65 -3.24 -18.03
C THR A 76 -5.15 -2.40 -16.86
N ASP A 77 -6.06 -2.94 -16.05
CA ASP A 77 -6.58 -2.26 -14.86
C ASP A 77 -5.63 -2.44 -13.69
N LEU A 78 -4.70 -1.49 -13.57
CA LEU A 78 -3.63 -1.53 -12.56
C LEU A 78 -4.15 -1.34 -11.13
N ALA A 79 -5.32 -0.71 -10.93
CA ALA A 79 -5.89 -0.51 -9.59
C ALA A 79 -6.28 -1.86 -8.94
N THR A 80 -6.54 -2.88 -9.75
CA THR A 80 -6.89 -4.23 -9.30
C THR A 80 -5.69 -5.13 -9.03
N LEU A 81 -4.46 -4.64 -9.25
CA LEU A 81 -3.25 -5.39 -8.92
C LEU A 81 -3.08 -5.44 -7.38
N PRO A 82 -2.57 -6.56 -6.84
CA PRO A 82 -2.21 -6.62 -5.42
C PRO A 82 -1.19 -5.55 -5.06
N VAL A 83 -1.32 -4.99 -3.86
CA VAL A 83 -0.33 -4.08 -3.29
C VAL A 83 0.64 -4.92 -2.45
N ALA A 84 1.93 -4.81 -2.76
CA ALA A 84 3.01 -5.34 -1.95
C ALA A 84 3.56 -4.26 -1.02
N LEU A 85 3.92 -4.67 0.20
CA LEU A 85 4.80 -3.92 1.08
C LEU A 85 6.24 -4.37 0.81
N VAL A 86 7.10 -3.41 0.53
CA VAL A 86 8.55 -3.58 0.36
C VAL A 86 9.21 -3.00 1.59
N GLY A 87 9.57 -3.88 2.52
CA GLY A 87 10.08 -3.53 3.84
C GLY A 87 11.56 -3.14 3.81
N ASP A 88 11.93 -2.14 4.59
CA ASP A 88 13.32 -1.76 4.81
C ASP A 88 14.05 -2.69 5.82
N GLU A 89 13.29 -3.50 6.55
CA GLU A 89 13.79 -4.51 7.51
C GLU A 89 13.73 -5.95 6.99
N GLY A 90 13.52 -6.14 5.68
CA GLY A 90 13.50 -7.47 5.07
C GLY A 90 12.11 -8.13 5.01
N ASP A 91 11.05 -7.38 5.26
CA ASP A 91 9.68 -7.84 5.04
C ASP A 91 9.23 -7.63 3.59
N LEU A 92 8.76 -8.68 2.92
CA LEU A 92 8.22 -8.58 1.56
C LEU A 92 6.99 -9.46 1.40
N TYR A 93 5.83 -8.83 1.33
CA TYR A 93 4.54 -9.52 1.30
C TYR A 93 3.44 -8.68 0.65
N VAL A 94 2.34 -9.31 0.26
CA VAL A 94 1.13 -8.62 -0.20
C VAL A 94 0.38 -8.06 1.01
N ILE A 95 0.22 -6.74 1.09
CA ILE A 95 -0.50 -6.05 2.18
C ILE A 95 -2.01 -5.94 1.89
N ALA A 96 -2.39 -5.82 0.61
CA ALA A 96 -3.77 -5.66 0.19
C ALA A 96 -4.01 -6.31 -1.18
N ARG A 97 -5.21 -6.83 -1.43
CA ARG A 97 -5.56 -7.49 -2.69
C ARG A 97 -5.67 -6.54 -3.89
N ASN A 98 -5.88 -5.25 -3.61
CA ASN A 98 -5.96 -4.19 -4.62
C ASN A 98 -5.76 -2.82 -3.96
N LEU A 99 -5.67 -1.77 -4.78
CA LEU A 99 -5.42 -0.41 -4.31
C LEU A 99 -6.56 0.14 -3.44
N VAL A 100 -7.82 -0.17 -3.77
CA VAL A 100 -8.98 0.32 -3.02
C VAL A 100 -9.05 -0.33 -1.63
N GLU A 101 -8.68 -1.61 -1.52
CA GLU A 101 -8.55 -2.30 -0.23
C GLU A 101 -7.42 -1.70 0.62
N LEU A 102 -6.30 -1.29 0.01
CA LEU A 102 -5.28 -0.53 0.75
C LEU A 102 -5.86 0.77 1.29
N PHE A 103 -6.63 1.54 0.51
CA PHE A 103 -7.24 2.79 1.00
C PHE A 103 -8.18 2.54 2.19
N GLN A 104 -8.89 1.42 2.18
CA GLN A 104 -9.69 1.00 3.32
C GLN A 104 -8.81 0.70 4.55
N LEU A 105 -7.68 -0.01 4.39
CA LEU A 105 -6.76 -0.30 5.49
C LEU A 105 -6.09 0.97 6.06
N LEU A 106 -5.74 1.94 5.22
CA LEU A 106 -5.20 3.25 5.66
C LEU A 106 -6.20 4.02 6.54
N ALA A 107 -7.49 3.71 6.47
CA ALA A 107 -8.50 4.27 7.34
C ALA A 107 -8.42 3.77 8.79
N LEU A 108 -7.49 2.86 9.10
CA LEU A 108 -7.14 2.47 10.47
C LEU A 108 -6.05 3.36 11.07
N ASP A 109 -5.31 4.12 10.23
CA ASP A 109 -4.32 5.09 10.66
C ASP A 109 -3.23 4.51 11.59
N SER A 110 -2.72 3.35 11.18
CA SER A 110 -1.69 2.59 11.89
C SER A 110 -0.56 2.23 10.94
N ASP A 111 0.64 2.02 11.48
CA ASP A 111 1.73 1.45 10.69
C ASP A 111 1.43 -0.02 10.36
N PRO A 112 1.89 -0.54 9.21
CA PRO A 112 1.75 -1.94 8.88
C PRO A 112 2.72 -2.83 9.67
N PHE A 113 2.26 -4.04 10.02
CA PHE A 113 2.99 -5.08 10.73
C PHE A 113 2.97 -6.38 9.92
N ALA A 114 4.10 -7.06 9.82
CA ALA A 114 4.26 -8.25 8.99
C ALA A 114 3.32 -9.42 9.37
N ASP A 115 2.93 -9.55 10.65
CA ASP A 115 2.17 -10.69 11.15
C ASP A 115 0.64 -10.52 11.01
N PHE A 116 0.14 -9.28 11.11
CA PHE A 116 -1.31 -8.98 11.19
C PHE A 116 -1.76 -7.77 10.38
N GLY A 117 -0.87 -7.10 9.66
CA GLY A 117 -1.21 -5.98 8.77
C GLY A 117 -1.40 -4.70 9.56
N PHE A 118 -2.64 -4.32 9.82
CA PHE A 118 -2.96 -3.07 10.50
C PHE A 118 -3.70 -3.34 11.82
N LEU A 119 -3.44 -2.51 12.82
CA LEU A 119 -4.24 -2.48 14.03
C LEU A 119 -5.36 -1.46 13.87
N ALA A 120 -6.55 -1.81 14.33
CA ALA A 120 -7.57 -0.80 14.58
C ALA A 120 -7.09 0.10 15.71
N ALA A 121 -7.29 1.41 15.54
CA ALA A 121 -6.99 2.38 16.57
C ALA A 121 -7.73 2.01 17.86
N GLY A 122 -7.00 1.96 18.97
CA GLY A 122 -7.62 1.83 20.30
C GLY A 122 -8.43 3.09 20.64
N ASP A 123 -9.40 2.96 21.56
CA ASP A 123 -10.26 4.09 21.98
C ASP A 123 -9.47 5.33 22.49
N ASP A 124 -8.21 5.14 22.90
CA ASP A 124 -7.31 6.17 23.43
C ASP A 124 -6.17 6.58 22.46
N GLU A 125 -6.12 6.03 21.25
CA GLU A 125 -5.07 6.39 20.27
C GLU A 125 -5.42 7.67 19.51
N GLU A 126 -4.48 8.62 19.49
CA GLU A 126 -4.62 9.83 18.70
C GLU A 126 -4.39 9.53 17.21
N HIS A 127 -5.37 9.90 16.39
CA HIS A 127 -5.29 9.84 14.95
C HIS A 127 -4.42 10.96 14.36
N SER A 128 -3.85 10.72 13.18
CA SER A 128 -3.18 11.70 12.34
C SER A 128 -4.09 12.88 12.04
N ASP A 129 -3.52 14.09 11.96
CA ASP A 129 -4.26 15.35 11.80
C ASP A 129 -5.27 15.34 10.64
N GLY A 130 -4.93 14.71 9.51
CA GLY A 130 -5.78 14.62 8.31
C GLY A 130 -6.68 13.39 8.25
N HIS A 131 -6.75 12.59 9.32
CA HIS A 131 -7.46 11.32 9.32
C HIS A 131 -8.97 11.47 9.07
N HIS A 132 -9.61 12.43 9.73
CA HIS A 132 -11.05 12.65 9.59
C HIS A 132 -11.43 13.07 8.15
N GLU A 133 -10.61 13.92 7.53
CA GLU A 133 -10.75 14.32 6.14
C GLU A 133 -10.59 13.13 5.20
N PHE A 134 -9.68 12.20 5.51
CA PHE A 134 -9.48 10.99 4.74
C PHE A 134 -10.67 10.04 4.81
N LEU A 135 -11.25 9.82 6.00
CA LEU A 135 -12.49 9.03 6.14
C LEU A 135 -13.63 9.63 5.32
N THR A 136 -13.78 10.96 5.37
CA THR A 136 -14.78 11.68 4.59
C THR A 136 -14.55 11.49 3.08
N TRP A 137 -13.31 11.64 2.63
CA TRP A 137 -12.93 11.44 1.23
C TRP A 137 -13.16 9.99 0.77
N LEU A 138 -12.79 9.01 1.59
CA LEU A 138 -12.93 7.59 1.31
C LEU A 138 -14.40 7.21 1.12
N HIS A 139 -15.27 7.66 2.02
CA HIS A 139 -16.72 7.44 1.91
C HIS A 139 -17.32 8.18 0.69
N GLN A 140 -16.87 9.40 0.39
CA GLN A 140 -17.39 10.18 -0.73
C GLN A 140 -17.06 9.58 -2.10
N ASN A 141 -15.83 9.07 -2.28
CA ASN A 141 -15.33 8.59 -3.57
C ASN A 141 -15.55 7.08 -3.77
N PHE A 142 -15.43 6.29 -2.71
CA PHE A 142 -15.47 4.82 -2.79
C PHE A 142 -16.63 4.19 -2.03
N ARG A 143 -17.39 4.96 -1.25
CA ARG A 143 -18.44 4.44 -0.33
C ARG A 143 -17.88 3.42 0.66
N LEU A 144 -16.65 3.64 1.10
CA LEU A 144 -15.95 2.81 2.06
C LEU A 144 -15.81 3.51 3.40
N GLU A 145 -15.85 2.72 4.45
CA GLU A 145 -15.58 3.07 5.85
C GLU A 145 -14.38 2.24 6.34
N PRO A 146 -13.76 2.60 7.47
CA PRO A 146 -12.76 1.73 8.11
C PRO A 146 -13.27 0.28 8.20
N PRO A 147 -12.39 -0.70 8.01
CA PRO A 147 -12.80 -2.09 8.00
C PRO A 147 -13.28 -2.51 9.39
N GLU A 148 -14.49 -3.06 9.48
CA GLU A 148 -15.05 -3.60 10.73
C GLU A 148 -14.19 -4.75 11.29
N ASP A 149 -13.60 -5.54 10.39
CA ASP A 149 -12.71 -6.66 10.71
C ASP A 149 -11.43 -6.60 9.87
N PRO A 150 -10.39 -5.89 10.35
CA PRO A 150 -9.07 -5.87 9.70
C PRO A 150 -8.46 -7.26 9.54
N HIS A 151 -8.73 -8.19 10.47
CA HIS A 151 -8.21 -9.55 10.40
C HIS A 151 -8.85 -10.36 9.26
N ALA A 152 -10.12 -10.13 8.95
CA ALA A 152 -10.76 -10.74 7.79
C ALA A 152 -10.14 -10.26 6.47
N LEU A 153 -9.82 -8.97 6.33
CA LEU A 153 -9.10 -8.45 5.16
C LEU A 153 -7.69 -9.04 5.08
N TRP A 154 -6.98 -9.07 6.21
CA TRP A 154 -5.67 -9.69 6.33
C TRP A 154 -5.72 -11.16 5.87
N ALA A 155 -6.63 -11.97 6.41
CA ALA A 155 -6.78 -13.37 6.01
C ALA A 155 -7.18 -13.52 4.53
N GLY A 156 -8.01 -12.61 4.01
CA GLY A 156 -8.50 -12.62 2.63
C GLY A 156 -7.40 -12.48 1.58
N ARG A 157 -6.29 -11.79 1.90
CA ARG A 157 -5.16 -11.60 0.98
C ARG A 157 -4.26 -12.83 0.84
N LYS A 158 -4.38 -13.82 1.74
CA LYS A 158 -3.42 -14.93 1.88
C LYS A 158 -3.12 -15.64 0.54
N LYS A 159 -4.15 -15.85 -0.29
CA LYS A 159 -3.96 -16.51 -1.60
C LYS A 159 -3.07 -15.69 -2.54
N ASP A 160 -3.20 -14.37 -2.52
CA ASP A 160 -2.37 -13.48 -3.34
C ASP A 160 -0.95 -13.40 -2.78
N ASP A 161 -0.81 -13.40 -1.44
CA ASP A 161 0.49 -13.45 -0.77
C ASP A 161 1.24 -14.77 -1.02
N ASP A 162 0.56 -15.92 -0.92
CA ASP A 162 1.16 -17.23 -1.24
C ASP A 162 1.66 -17.27 -2.70
N ARG A 163 0.90 -16.69 -3.64
CA ARG A 163 1.30 -16.58 -5.04
C ARG A 163 2.49 -15.64 -5.21
N PHE A 164 2.49 -14.53 -4.49
CA PHE A 164 3.56 -13.54 -4.49
C PHE A 164 4.85 -14.13 -3.97
N ARG A 165 4.84 -14.76 -2.79
CA ARG A 165 5.99 -15.43 -2.18
C ARG A 165 6.55 -16.54 -3.06
N ALA A 166 5.69 -17.34 -3.68
CA ALA A 166 6.12 -18.37 -4.63
C ALA A 166 6.80 -17.79 -5.89
N TRP A 167 6.41 -16.59 -6.32
CA TRP A 167 7.06 -15.89 -7.42
C TRP A 167 8.38 -15.23 -6.97
N ALA A 168 8.35 -14.50 -5.85
CA ALA A 168 9.48 -13.74 -5.31
C ALA A 168 10.63 -14.64 -4.86
N SER A 169 10.35 -15.84 -4.33
CA SER A 169 11.36 -16.83 -3.92
C SER A 169 12.26 -17.34 -5.05
N ARG A 170 11.93 -17.03 -6.31
CA ARG A 170 12.79 -17.28 -7.47
C ARG A 170 13.95 -16.28 -7.58
N PHE A 171 13.88 -15.16 -6.87
CA PHE A 171 14.78 -14.01 -6.99
C PHE A 171 15.43 -13.60 -5.67
N VAL A 172 14.76 -13.86 -4.55
CA VAL A 172 15.19 -13.45 -3.20
C VAL A 172 14.98 -14.59 -2.20
N GLU A 173 15.79 -14.61 -1.13
CA GLU A 173 15.53 -15.46 0.03
C GLU A 173 14.45 -14.78 0.89
N LEU A 174 13.32 -15.46 1.08
CA LEU A 174 12.24 -14.99 1.93
C LEU A 174 12.26 -15.79 3.23
N ASP A 175 12.16 -15.10 4.36
CA ASP A 175 11.92 -15.76 5.64
C ASP A 175 10.49 -16.32 5.69
N ASP A 176 10.35 -17.52 6.26
CA ASP A 176 9.09 -18.26 6.45
C ASP A 176 8.20 -17.65 7.59
N ARG A 177 8.36 -16.36 7.89
CA ARG A 177 7.58 -15.67 8.93
C ARG A 177 6.11 -15.53 8.55
#